data_AF-A0A542LPP7-F1
#
_entry.id   AF-A0A542LPP7-F1
#
_cell.length_a   1.000
_cell.length_b   1.000
_cell.length_c   1.000
_cell.angle_alpha   90.00
_cell.angle_beta   90.00
_cell.angle_gamma   90.00
#
_symmetry.space_group_name_H-M   'P 1'
#
loop_
_entity.id
_entity.type
_entity.pdbx_description
1 polymer ?
#
loop_
_entity_poly.entity_id
_entity_poly.type
_entity_poly.pdbx_seq_one_letter_code
_entity_poly.pdbx_strand_id
1 'polypeptide(L)'
;MPTDFDRTDNQHRPPLGATRASSPRPLIVTPTFVSRVDDTARGERPQDAGASKSRHGHEVHFPNWRPHALALEGDPNLAYEHWDEYWRKVHGPKFAWDEPGSSSAAVLRYDQVHRVASGPSSSFPPPYRAMVGGDGRLPSDPEKHVPAYRRPRWDGFAYIAYADEADIERTLGQEKFDKRIVADEQVAFRMVTREITREYILVPSARHRDPVSLVMIHMRAPGMSREVFQHRLLREHAPLVLGQPGTRELVRRYAQLHNIGSTQKDPEGSRIDAVSVLSFASLNDVEDYLVGADYPAIAASLAALEGEGSEWWTAINYSVINRLAPEVATELP
;
A
#
# COMPACT_ATOMS: atom_id res chain seq x y z
N MET A 1 1.66 -34.79 -13.48
CA MET A 1 2.06 -34.57 -12.07
C MET A 1 0.98 -33.71 -11.43
N PRO A 2 0.26 -34.17 -10.38
CA PRO A 2 -0.62 -33.30 -9.60
C PRO A 2 0.22 -32.15 -9.01
N THR A 3 -0.31 -30.94 -9.01
CA THR A 3 0.33 -29.81 -8.33
C THR A 3 0.17 -29.98 -6.82
N ASP A 4 1.27 -29.99 -6.08
CA ASP A 4 1.24 -30.01 -4.62
C ASP A 4 1.04 -28.58 -4.09
N PHE A 5 -0.04 -28.38 -3.33
CA PHE A 5 -0.38 -27.10 -2.72
C PHE A 5 -0.02 -27.03 -1.24
N ASP A 6 0.67 -28.05 -0.69
CA ASP A 6 1.13 -28.02 0.69
C ASP A 6 1.91 -26.72 0.96
N ARG A 7 1.56 -26.04 2.06
CA ARG A 7 2.22 -24.80 2.53
C ARG A 7 2.13 -23.59 1.59
N THR A 8 1.23 -23.62 0.60
CA THR A 8 1.05 -22.50 -0.33
C THR A 8 0.03 -21.49 0.19
N ASP A 9 0.29 -20.19 0.00
CA ASP A 9 -0.65 -19.12 0.36
C ASP A 9 -1.98 -19.22 -0.42
N ASN A 10 -1.98 -19.86 -1.59
CA ASN A 10 -3.18 -20.17 -2.36
C ASN A 10 -4.28 -20.87 -1.54
N GLN A 11 -3.92 -21.66 -0.52
CA GLN A 11 -4.89 -22.33 0.36
C GLN A 11 -5.73 -21.36 1.21
N HIS A 12 -5.31 -20.09 1.34
CA HIS A 12 -5.99 -19.08 2.16
C HIS A 12 -6.85 -18.11 1.35
N ARG A 13 -7.12 -18.43 0.07
CA ARG A 13 -7.97 -17.64 -0.81
C ARG A 13 -8.73 -18.52 -1.80
N PRO A 14 -9.88 -18.08 -2.33
CA PRO A 14 -10.58 -18.81 -3.37
C PRO A 14 -9.67 -19.16 -4.57
N PRO A 15 -9.97 -20.21 -5.33
CA PRO A 15 -11.02 -21.20 -5.09
C PRO A 15 -10.63 -22.27 -4.05
N LEU A 16 -9.41 -22.26 -3.50
CA LEU A 16 -8.93 -23.33 -2.60
C LEU A 16 -9.34 -23.11 -1.14
N GLY A 17 -9.33 -21.84 -0.69
CA GLY A 17 -9.71 -21.46 0.66
C GLY A 17 -11.21 -21.18 0.82
N ALA A 18 -11.73 -21.47 2.01
CA ALA A 18 -13.11 -21.15 2.37
C ALA A 18 -13.31 -19.64 2.59
N THR A 19 -14.50 -19.16 2.25
CA THR A 19 -14.92 -17.76 2.46
C THR A 19 -15.98 -17.66 3.55
N ARG A 20 -15.95 -16.56 4.30
CA ARG A 20 -16.99 -16.11 5.23
C ARG A 20 -17.92 -15.13 4.53
N ALA A 21 -19.16 -15.03 5.02
CA ALA A 21 -20.11 -14.05 4.51
C ALA A 21 -19.58 -12.62 4.62
N SER A 22 -19.91 -11.78 3.64
CA SER A 22 -19.63 -10.34 3.71
C SER A 22 -20.52 -9.66 4.75
N SER A 23 -20.11 -8.48 5.19
CA SER A 23 -20.82 -7.68 6.18
C SER A 23 -20.73 -6.20 5.77
N PRO A 24 -21.80 -5.40 5.95
CA PRO A 24 -21.74 -3.96 5.75
C PRO A 24 -21.07 -3.25 6.94
N ARG A 25 -20.77 -3.95 8.04
CA ARG A 25 -19.99 -3.38 9.14
C ARG A 25 -18.54 -3.11 8.70
N PRO A 26 -17.98 -1.93 9.02
CA PRO A 26 -16.57 -1.64 8.79
C PRO A 26 -15.65 -2.72 9.35
N LEU A 27 -14.65 -3.14 8.58
CA LEU A 27 -13.54 -3.95 9.11
C LEU A 27 -12.50 -3.05 9.77
N ILE A 28 -11.68 -3.67 10.62
CA ILE A 28 -10.47 -3.03 11.15
C ILE A 28 -9.30 -3.43 10.25
N VAL A 29 -8.56 -2.45 9.76
CA VAL A 29 -7.44 -2.66 8.83
C VAL A 29 -6.17 -2.07 9.40
N THR A 30 -5.07 -2.80 9.32
CA THR A 30 -3.73 -2.25 9.58
C THR A 30 -3.03 -1.93 8.26
N PRO A 31 -3.14 -0.70 7.71
CA PRO A 31 -2.41 -0.30 6.51
C PRO A 31 -0.94 -0.09 6.86
N THR A 32 -0.16 -1.13 6.62
CA THR A 32 1.25 -1.17 6.98
C THR A 32 2.06 -0.67 5.79
N PHE A 33 2.37 0.62 5.73
CA PHE A 33 3.22 1.17 4.68
C PHE A 33 4.66 0.71 4.89
N VAL A 34 5.31 0.35 3.78
CA VAL A 34 6.66 -0.19 3.81
C VAL A 34 7.55 0.57 2.84
N SER A 35 8.79 0.78 3.26
CA SER A 35 9.87 1.20 2.38
C SER A 35 10.92 0.10 2.31
N ARG A 36 11.37 -0.20 1.10
CA ARG A 36 12.35 -1.26 0.87
C ARG A 36 13.67 -0.93 1.55
N VAL A 37 14.38 -1.97 1.97
CA VAL A 37 15.81 -1.85 2.25
C VAL A 37 16.54 -1.45 0.96
N ASP A 38 17.36 -0.41 1.03
CA ASP A 38 18.18 0.08 -0.09
C ASP A 38 19.36 0.89 0.44
N ASP A 39 20.17 1.41 -0.48
CA ASP A 39 21.35 2.22 -0.22
C ASP A 39 21.06 3.71 -0.07
N THR A 40 19.79 4.14 0.09
CA THR A 40 19.48 5.56 0.25
C THR A 40 19.94 6.07 1.62
N ALA A 41 20.58 7.24 1.67
CA ALA A 41 21.07 7.84 2.90
C ALA A 41 19.94 8.09 3.92
N ARG A 42 20.25 7.99 5.22
CA ARG A 42 19.26 8.19 6.30
C ARG A 42 18.65 9.59 6.34
N GLY A 43 19.40 10.61 5.90
CA GLY A 43 18.90 11.98 5.80
C GLY A 43 17.87 12.17 4.68
N GLU A 44 17.82 11.25 3.72
CA GLU A 44 16.90 11.30 2.57
C GLU A 44 15.69 10.39 2.78
N ARG A 45 15.90 9.20 3.37
CA ARG A 45 14.83 8.26 3.73
C ARG A 45 15.00 7.80 5.18
N PRO A 46 13.96 7.86 6.02
CA PRO A 46 14.02 7.32 7.37
C PRO A 46 14.34 5.82 7.41
N GLN A 47 14.83 5.35 8.56
CA GLN A 47 15.12 3.94 8.82
C GLN A 47 14.74 3.63 10.27
N ASP A 48 13.99 2.56 10.48
CA ASP A 48 13.62 2.07 11.81
C ASP A 48 14.84 1.49 12.53
N ALA A 49 14.85 1.63 13.85
CA ALA A 49 15.89 1.04 14.68
C ALA A 49 15.93 -0.49 14.48
N GLY A 50 17.12 -1.04 14.26
CA GLY A 50 17.30 -2.46 14.01
C GLY A 50 16.95 -2.94 12.60
N ALA A 51 16.39 -2.10 11.73
CA ALA A 51 16.09 -2.44 10.33
C ALA A 51 17.35 -2.39 9.43
N SER A 52 17.23 -2.86 8.18
CA SER A 52 18.35 -2.97 7.23
C SER A 52 19.48 -3.87 7.74
N LYS A 53 19.14 -5.13 8.08
CA LYS A 53 20.08 -6.12 8.60
C LYS A 53 21.11 -6.57 7.56
N SER A 54 22.28 -6.96 8.05
CA SER A 54 23.30 -7.71 7.33
C SER A 54 23.08 -9.22 7.40
N ARG A 55 23.84 -9.98 6.60
CA ARG A 55 23.79 -11.46 6.59
C ARG A 55 24.14 -12.09 7.95
N HIS A 56 24.71 -11.32 8.86
CA HIS A 56 25.02 -11.75 10.23
C HIS A 56 23.99 -11.26 11.27
N GLY A 57 22.88 -10.65 10.83
CA GLY A 57 21.81 -10.18 11.72
C GLY A 57 22.09 -8.85 12.44
N HIS A 58 23.17 -8.16 12.09
CA HIS A 58 23.49 -6.83 12.62
C HIS A 58 22.90 -5.73 11.74
N GLU A 59 22.45 -4.63 12.35
CA GLU A 59 22.01 -3.43 11.63
C GLU A 59 23.15 -2.85 10.78
N VAL A 60 22.85 -2.49 9.53
CA VAL A 60 23.76 -1.71 8.68
C VAL A 60 23.45 -0.23 8.88
N HIS A 61 24.30 0.48 9.61
CA HIS A 61 24.07 1.88 9.94
C HIS A 61 24.21 2.86 8.76
N PHE A 62 25.07 2.53 7.78
CA PHE A 62 25.39 3.39 6.65
C PHE A 62 25.27 2.62 5.33
N PRO A 63 24.06 2.24 4.92
CA PRO A 63 23.87 1.40 3.73
C PRO A 63 24.33 2.12 2.44
N ASN A 64 24.26 3.45 2.39
CA ASN A 64 24.76 4.25 1.27
C ASN A 64 26.29 4.20 1.08
N TRP A 65 27.06 3.85 2.12
CA TRP A 65 28.52 3.67 2.03
C TRP A 65 28.93 2.19 1.95
N ARG A 66 28.03 1.28 2.35
CA ARG A 66 28.29 -0.16 2.46
C ARG A 66 27.07 -0.96 1.98
N PRO A 67 26.61 -0.77 0.74
CA PRO A 67 25.36 -1.40 0.29
C PRO A 67 25.50 -2.92 0.23
N HIS A 68 26.69 -3.44 -0.09
CA HIS A 68 27.00 -4.88 -0.06
C HIS A 68 26.94 -5.52 1.34
N ALA A 69 26.82 -4.74 2.41
CA ALA A 69 26.61 -5.27 3.75
C ALA A 69 25.14 -5.66 4.01
N LEU A 70 24.19 -5.18 3.19
CA LEU A 70 22.78 -5.51 3.29
C LEU A 70 22.55 -7.01 3.04
N ALA A 71 21.67 -7.61 3.84
CA ALA A 71 21.37 -9.04 3.75
C ALA A 71 20.63 -9.39 2.46
N LEU A 72 19.63 -8.58 2.11
CA LEU A 72 18.73 -8.84 0.99
C LEU A 72 19.43 -8.61 -0.35
N GLU A 73 19.71 -7.35 -0.67
CA GLU A 73 20.36 -6.96 -1.92
C GLU A 73 21.21 -5.71 -1.70
N GLY A 74 22.45 -5.77 -2.18
CA GLY A 74 23.41 -4.68 -2.06
C GLY A 74 23.80 -4.06 -3.40
N ASP A 75 23.37 -4.62 -4.54
CA ASP A 75 23.49 -3.98 -5.84
C ASP A 75 22.29 -3.03 -6.06
N PRO A 76 22.50 -1.70 -6.18
CA PRO A 76 21.41 -0.76 -6.40
C PRO A 76 20.60 -1.02 -7.68
N ASN A 77 21.20 -1.69 -8.68
CA ASN A 77 20.52 -2.05 -9.92
C ASN A 77 19.57 -3.24 -9.79
N LEU A 78 19.65 -4.00 -8.68
CA LEU A 78 18.82 -5.18 -8.41
C LEU A 78 17.95 -5.02 -7.16
N ALA A 79 18.24 -4.01 -6.33
CA ALA A 79 17.65 -3.87 -5.01
C ALA A 79 16.13 -3.78 -5.03
N TYR A 80 15.53 -3.16 -6.06
CA TYR A 80 14.09 -3.05 -6.16
C TYR A 80 13.42 -4.36 -6.58
N GLU A 81 13.95 -5.01 -7.62
CA GLU A 81 13.45 -6.27 -8.15
C GLU A 81 13.55 -7.39 -7.11
N HIS A 82 14.70 -7.50 -6.44
CA HIS A 82 14.90 -8.51 -5.41
C HIS A 82 14.01 -8.23 -4.20
N TRP A 83 13.82 -6.97 -3.81
CA TRP A 83 12.86 -6.62 -2.76
C TRP A 83 11.41 -6.98 -3.13
N ASP A 84 10.98 -6.63 -4.33
CA ASP A 84 9.64 -6.92 -4.84
C ASP A 84 9.37 -8.44 -4.82
N GLU A 85 10.32 -9.20 -5.36
CA GLU A 85 10.29 -10.66 -5.36
C GLU A 85 10.27 -11.23 -3.95
N TYR A 86 11.15 -10.75 -3.07
CA TYR A 86 11.25 -11.25 -1.70
C TYR A 86 9.97 -10.98 -0.92
N TRP A 87 9.44 -9.75 -1.01
CA TRP A 87 8.23 -9.38 -0.29
C TRP A 87 7.07 -10.28 -0.72
N ARG A 88 6.90 -10.51 -2.03
CA ARG A 88 5.80 -11.33 -2.54
C ARG A 88 5.99 -12.82 -2.30
N LYS A 89 7.16 -13.36 -2.62
CA LYS A 89 7.39 -14.81 -2.74
C LYS A 89 7.93 -15.44 -1.46
N VAL A 90 8.50 -14.64 -0.55
CA VAL A 90 9.11 -15.15 0.70
C VAL A 90 8.41 -14.59 1.93
N HIS A 91 8.27 -13.27 2.04
CA HIS A 91 7.70 -12.64 3.24
C HIS A 91 6.18 -12.86 3.33
N GLY A 92 5.44 -12.60 2.25
CA GLY A 92 3.99 -12.73 2.21
C GLY A 92 3.46 -14.10 2.68
N PRO A 93 3.97 -15.22 2.14
CA PRO A 93 3.55 -16.55 2.58
C PRO A 93 3.75 -16.83 4.06
N LYS A 94 4.74 -16.19 4.73
CA LYS A 94 4.95 -16.36 6.18
C LYS A 94 3.76 -15.88 6.99
N PHE A 95 3.04 -14.83 6.56
CA PHE A 95 1.83 -14.38 7.23
C PHE A 95 0.70 -15.43 7.16
N ALA A 96 0.61 -16.16 6.05
CA ALA A 96 -0.43 -17.16 5.81
C ALA A 96 -0.14 -18.51 6.48
N TRP A 97 1.13 -18.87 6.64
CA TRP A 97 1.55 -20.15 7.20
C TRP A 97 1.26 -20.28 8.70
N ASP A 98 0.53 -21.32 9.12
CA ASP A 98 0.32 -21.60 10.54
C ASP A 98 1.43 -22.54 11.06
N GLU A 99 2.32 -22.04 11.93
CA GLU A 99 3.27 -22.86 12.68
C GLU A 99 2.57 -23.50 13.90
N PRO A 100 3.06 -24.63 14.44
CA PRO A 100 2.53 -25.20 15.69
C PRO A 100 2.46 -24.14 16.80
N GLY A 101 1.26 -23.89 17.33
CA GLY A 101 1.02 -22.89 18.38
C GLY A 101 0.73 -21.47 17.87
N SER A 102 0.67 -21.26 16.56
CA SER A 102 0.29 -19.99 15.93
C SER A 102 -0.89 -20.20 14.96
N SER A 103 -1.66 -19.15 14.72
CA SER A 103 -2.66 -19.18 13.65
C SER A 103 -2.91 -17.82 13.03
N SER A 104 -3.02 -17.81 11.71
CA SER A 104 -3.44 -16.67 10.90
C SER A 104 -4.96 -16.51 10.85
N ALA A 105 -5.76 -17.38 11.48
CA ALA A 105 -7.23 -17.49 11.31
C ALA A 105 -8.04 -16.19 11.55
N ALA A 106 -7.49 -15.25 12.32
CA ALA A 106 -8.07 -13.95 12.60
C ALA A 106 -7.88 -12.93 11.45
N VAL A 107 -6.87 -13.14 10.59
CA VAL A 107 -6.65 -12.32 9.38
C VAL A 107 -7.72 -12.69 8.35
N LEU A 108 -8.64 -11.77 8.06
CA LEU A 108 -9.70 -11.99 7.08
C LEU A 108 -9.22 -11.75 5.65
N ARG A 109 -8.36 -10.75 5.47
CA ARG A 109 -7.76 -10.39 4.19
C ARG A 109 -6.34 -9.90 4.42
N TYR A 110 -5.43 -10.30 3.54
CA TYR A 110 -4.08 -9.76 3.45
C TYR A 110 -3.74 -9.56 1.98
N ASP A 111 -3.66 -8.30 1.56
CA ASP A 111 -3.10 -7.95 0.26
C ASP A 111 -1.74 -7.26 0.44
N GLN A 112 -0.80 -7.59 -0.43
CA GLN A 112 0.41 -6.81 -0.64
C GLN A 112 0.19 -5.88 -1.82
N VAL A 113 0.31 -4.58 -1.58
CA VAL A 113 0.12 -3.54 -2.60
C VAL A 113 1.48 -2.96 -2.94
N HIS A 114 2.04 -3.42 -4.05
CA HIS A 114 3.40 -3.12 -4.49
C HIS A 114 3.38 -1.91 -5.41
N ARG A 115 3.98 -0.78 -5.01
CA ARG A 115 4.10 0.39 -5.87
C ARG A 115 4.79 -0.01 -7.17
N VAL A 116 4.29 0.46 -8.31
CA VAL A 116 4.93 0.24 -9.62
C VAL A 116 5.59 1.52 -10.11
N ALA A 117 6.86 1.43 -10.53
CA ALA A 117 7.65 2.61 -10.92
C ALA A 117 7.11 3.34 -12.16
N SER A 118 6.55 2.58 -13.10
CA SER A 118 6.05 3.10 -14.37
C SER A 118 4.65 3.69 -14.30
N GLY A 119 3.94 3.49 -13.19
CA GLY A 119 2.58 3.96 -13.07
C GLY A 119 2.51 5.39 -12.51
N PRO A 120 1.36 6.07 -12.69
CA PRO A 120 1.14 7.43 -12.20
C PRO A 120 1.52 7.64 -10.72
N SER A 121 2.09 8.81 -10.42
CA SER A 121 2.25 9.30 -9.06
C SER A 121 2.01 10.80 -8.97
N SER A 122 1.71 11.28 -7.77
CA SER A 122 1.62 12.71 -7.45
C SER A 122 2.89 13.51 -7.81
N SER A 123 4.04 12.84 -7.86
CA SER A 123 5.33 13.44 -8.25
C SER A 123 5.53 13.52 -9.76
N PHE A 124 4.82 12.71 -10.55
CA PHE A 124 4.87 12.69 -12.01
C PHE A 124 3.51 12.26 -12.58
N PRO A 125 2.49 13.13 -12.52
CA PRO A 125 1.14 12.79 -12.93
C PRO A 125 0.97 12.83 -14.46
N PRO A 126 0.03 12.06 -15.03
CA PRO A 126 -0.38 12.23 -16.43
C PRO A 126 -1.07 13.60 -16.64
N PRO A 127 -1.18 14.09 -17.90
CA PRO A 127 -0.82 13.41 -19.14
C PRO A 127 0.68 13.45 -19.42
N TYR A 128 1.23 12.32 -19.87
CA TYR A 128 2.61 12.25 -20.33
C TYR A 128 2.74 12.85 -21.73
N ARG A 129 3.80 13.61 -21.96
CA ARG A 129 4.05 14.30 -23.23
C ARG A 129 5.34 13.79 -23.85
N ALA A 130 5.34 13.66 -25.18
CA ALA A 130 6.57 13.45 -25.91
C ALA A 130 7.52 14.64 -25.64
N MET A 131 8.77 14.33 -25.29
CA MET A 131 9.81 15.34 -25.16
C MET A 131 10.19 15.78 -26.57
N VAL A 132 9.62 16.90 -27.03
CA VAL A 132 9.90 17.48 -28.35
C VAL A 132 10.63 18.80 -28.22
N GLY A 133 11.57 19.06 -29.13
CA GLY A 133 12.27 20.33 -29.26
C GLY A 133 11.42 21.42 -29.90
N GLY A 134 11.97 22.63 -30.02
CA GLY A 134 11.28 23.77 -30.63
C GLY A 134 10.95 23.61 -32.12
N ASP A 135 11.57 22.64 -32.79
CA ASP A 135 11.30 22.24 -34.18
C ASP A 135 10.21 21.16 -34.30
N GLY A 136 9.62 20.73 -33.17
CA GLY A 136 8.60 19.69 -33.12
C GLY A 136 9.13 18.26 -33.28
N ARG A 137 10.46 18.05 -33.21
CA ARG A 137 11.08 16.72 -33.32
C ARG A 137 11.52 16.20 -31.95
N LEU A 138 11.70 14.88 -31.85
CA LEU A 138 12.37 14.27 -30.71
C LEU A 138 13.85 14.71 -30.67
N PRO A 139 14.43 14.99 -29.49
CA PRO A 139 15.85 15.33 -29.35
C PRO A 139 16.77 14.26 -29.95
N SER A 140 17.83 14.71 -30.61
CA SER A 140 18.90 13.82 -31.11
C SER A 140 19.86 13.36 -30.01
N ASP A 141 19.80 13.97 -28.83
CA ASP A 141 20.63 13.74 -27.66
C ASP A 141 19.80 13.38 -26.41
N PRO A 142 19.02 12.28 -26.46
CA PRO A 142 18.07 11.91 -25.40
C PRO A 142 18.73 11.76 -24.01
N GLU A 143 20.02 11.42 -23.94
CA GLU A 143 20.78 11.31 -22.70
C GLU A 143 20.85 12.62 -21.90
N LYS A 144 20.70 13.78 -22.57
CA LYS A 144 20.69 15.10 -21.91
C LYS A 144 19.31 15.57 -21.46
N HIS A 145 18.26 14.83 -21.83
CA HIS A 145 16.87 15.21 -21.60
C HIS A 145 16.16 14.29 -20.60
N VAL A 146 16.86 13.31 -20.01
CA VAL A 146 16.27 12.41 -19.02
C VAL A 146 15.86 13.20 -17.77
N PRO A 147 14.55 13.23 -17.40
CA PRO A 147 14.12 13.93 -16.20
C PRO A 147 14.63 13.21 -14.94
N ALA A 148 14.88 13.99 -13.89
CA ALA A 148 15.23 13.43 -12.60
C ALA A 148 14.07 12.56 -12.05
N TYR A 149 14.41 11.33 -11.64
CA TYR A 149 13.43 10.43 -11.05
C TYR A 149 12.98 10.91 -9.67
N ARG A 150 11.66 10.96 -9.45
CA ARG A 150 11.05 11.34 -8.17
C ARG A 150 10.27 10.18 -7.57
N ARG A 151 10.91 9.49 -6.63
CA ARG A 151 10.33 8.33 -5.95
C ARG A 151 9.34 8.78 -4.86
N PRO A 152 8.14 8.17 -4.78
CA PRO A 152 7.26 8.30 -3.63
C PRO A 152 7.93 7.87 -2.32
N ARG A 153 7.36 8.29 -1.20
CA ARG A 153 7.95 7.98 0.11
C ARG A 153 7.92 6.48 0.39
N TRP A 154 6.84 5.82 0.03
CA TRP A 154 6.60 4.40 0.30
C TRP A 154 6.76 3.55 -0.97
N ASP A 155 7.26 2.33 -0.82
CA ASP A 155 7.42 1.36 -1.91
C ASP A 155 6.24 0.37 -1.99
N GLY A 156 5.38 0.37 -0.98
CA GLY A 156 4.14 -0.38 -0.96
C GLY A 156 3.42 -0.23 0.37
N PHE A 157 2.30 -0.92 0.50
CA PHE A 157 1.69 -1.16 1.80
C PHE A 157 1.01 -2.53 1.88
N ALA A 158 1.00 -3.11 3.07
CA ALA A 158 0.23 -4.30 3.37
C ALA A 158 -1.16 -3.91 3.89
N TYR A 159 -2.19 -4.42 3.23
CA TYR A 159 -3.59 -4.28 3.60
C TYR A 159 -4.01 -5.51 4.40
N ILE A 160 -4.05 -5.41 5.73
CA ILE A 160 -4.40 -6.56 6.58
C ILE A 160 -5.69 -6.24 7.32
N ALA A 161 -6.75 -7.00 7.02
CA ALA A 161 -8.09 -6.77 7.55
C ALA A 161 -8.48 -7.82 8.60
N TYR A 162 -9.19 -7.36 9.61
CA TYR A 162 -9.64 -8.09 10.78
C TYR A 162 -11.12 -7.78 11.04
N ALA A 163 -11.79 -8.66 11.79
CA ALA A 163 -13.17 -8.40 12.21
C ALA A 163 -13.23 -7.25 13.23
N ASP A 164 -12.32 -7.27 14.21
CA ASP A 164 -12.31 -6.38 15.37
C ASP A 164 -10.87 -6.03 15.79
N GLU A 165 -10.68 -4.95 16.56
CA GLU A 165 -9.34 -4.52 17.00
C GLU A 165 -8.62 -5.59 17.86
N ALA A 166 -9.36 -6.33 18.68
CA ALA A 166 -8.81 -7.41 19.51
C ALA A 166 -8.20 -8.55 18.67
N ASP A 167 -8.58 -8.68 17.40
CA ASP A 167 -8.04 -9.68 16.49
C ASP A 167 -6.63 -9.32 16.03
N ILE A 168 -6.29 -8.03 16.03
CA ILE A 168 -4.92 -7.54 15.78
C ILE A 168 -4.02 -8.10 16.87
N GLU A 169 -4.37 -7.90 18.14
CA GLU A 169 -3.56 -8.36 19.28
C GLU A 169 -3.46 -9.90 19.31
N ARG A 170 -4.56 -10.61 19.07
CA ARG A 170 -4.54 -12.08 18.94
C ARG A 170 -3.65 -12.57 17.80
N THR A 171 -3.46 -11.75 16.77
CA THR A 171 -2.59 -12.08 15.65
C THR A 171 -1.14 -11.73 15.98
N LEU A 172 -0.86 -10.44 16.21
CA LEU A 172 0.49 -9.91 16.37
C LEU A 172 1.16 -10.29 17.70
N GLY A 173 0.40 -10.61 18.74
CA GLY A 173 0.93 -11.05 20.03
C GLY A 173 1.43 -12.50 20.06
N GLN A 174 1.34 -13.24 18.96
CA GLN A 174 1.86 -14.61 18.88
C GLN A 174 3.38 -14.58 18.72
N GLU A 175 4.09 -15.51 19.37
CA GLU A 175 5.57 -15.61 19.34
C GLU A 175 6.16 -15.61 17.92
N LYS A 176 5.44 -16.21 16.97
CA LYS A 176 5.80 -16.23 15.55
C LYS A 176 6.00 -14.82 14.98
N PHE A 177 5.15 -13.86 15.33
CA PHE A 177 5.20 -12.52 14.74
C PHE A 177 6.49 -11.81 15.12
N ASP A 178 6.85 -11.79 16.40
CA ASP A 178 8.11 -11.19 16.83
C ASP A 178 9.33 -11.93 16.27
N LYS A 179 9.39 -13.26 16.42
CA LYS A 179 10.59 -14.03 16.12
C LYS A 179 10.82 -14.31 14.64
N ARG A 180 9.78 -14.22 13.82
CA ARG A 180 9.83 -14.62 12.39
C ARG A 180 9.34 -13.53 11.46
N ILE A 181 8.26 -12.83 11.79
CA ILE A 181 7.70 -11.81 10.88
C ILE A 181 8.46 -10.50 11.03
N VAL A 182 8.51 -9.92 12.23
CA VAL A 182 9.24 -8.66 12.50
C VAL A 182 10.73 -8.82 12.24
N ALA A 183 11.31 -9.95 12.63
CA ALA A 183 12.72 -10.26 12.31
C ALA A 183 12.99 -10.26 10.79
N ASP A 184 12.03 -10.71 9.99
CA ASP A 184 12.13 -10.72 8.53
C ASP A 184 11.87 -9.34 7.92
N GLU A 185 10.92 -8.59 8.48
CA GLU A 185 10.70 -7.19 8.11
C GLU A 185 11.96 -6.35 8.29
N GLN A 186 12.73 -6.56 9.38
CA GLN A 186 14.00 -5.87 9.59
C GLN A 186 15.07 -6.20 8.53
N VAL A 187 14.92 -7.32 7.80
CA VAL A 187 15.77 -7.67 6.66
C VAL A 187 15.26 -7.00 5.39
N ALA A 188 13.96 -7.04 5.13
CA ALA A 188 13.36 -6.62 3.86
C ALA A 188 13.02 -5.13 3.78
N PHE A 189 12.71 -4.50 4.91
CA PHE A 189 12.25 -3.11 4.97
C PHE A 189 13.24 -2.27 5.76
N ARG A 190 13.39 -1.01 5.33
CA ARG A 190 14.08 -0.01 6.14
C ARG A 190 13.13 0.67 7.12
N MET A 191 11.84 0.79 6.78
CA MET A 191 10.84 1.38 7.64
C MET A 191 9.44 0.81 7.35
N VAL A 192 8.67 0.64 8.42
CA VAL A 192 7.31 0.08 8.41
C VAL A 192 6.38 0.92 9.30
N THR A 193 5.18 1.27 8.82
CA THR A 193 4.14 1.90 9.67
C THR A 193 3.17 0.88 10.27
N ARG A 194 2.54 1.20 11.40
CA ARG A 194 1.67 0.29 12.17
C ARG A 194 0.39 0.98 12.64
N GLU A 195 -0.24 1.76 11.76
CA GLU A 195 -1.52 2.39 12.05
C GLU A 195 -2.67 1.37 12.02
N ILE A 196 -3.72 1.69 12.76
CA ILE A 196 -5.00 0.99 12.78
C ILE A 196 -6.02 1.92 12.14
N THR A 197 -6.81 1.37 11.24
CA THR A 197 -7.85 2.11 10.53
C THR A 197 -9.17 1.37 10.56
N ARG A 198 -10.25 2.14 10.40
CA ARG A 198 -11.57 1.63 10.08
C ARG A 198 -11.80 1.72 8.57
N GLU A 199 -12.21 0.62 7.96
CA GLU A 199 -12.47 0.53 6.52
C GLU A 199 -13.92 0.94 6.18
N TYR A 200 -14.06 1.84 5.23
CA TYR A 200 -15.33 2.16 4.57
C TYR A 200 -15.25 1.79 3.10
N ILE A 201 -15.93 0.71 2.70
CA ILE A 201 -16.08 0.28 1.31
C ILE A 201 -17.21 1.09 0.68
N LEU A 202 -16.85 1.92 -0.30
CA LEU A 202 -17.75 2.84 -1.00
C LEU A 202 -18.15 2.30 -2.38
N VAL A 203 -17.20 1.69 -3.10
CA VAL A 203 -17.46 0.87 -4.28
C VAL A 203 -16.97 -0.55 -3.97
N PRO A 204 -17.85 -1.55 -3.86
CA PRO A 204 -17.45 -2.90 -3.48
C PRO A 204 -16.76 -3.66 -4.60
N SER A 205 -15.68 -4.36 -4.27
CA SER A 205 -15.05 -5.33 -5.17
C SER A 205 -15.88 -6.60 -5.29
N ALA A 206 -16.21 -6.94 -6.54
CA ALA A 206 -16.92 -8.18 -6.85
C ALA A 206 -16.09 -9.45 -6.55
N ARG A 207 -14.75 -9.34 -6.47
CA ARG A 207 -13.85 -10.52 -6.40
C ARG A 207 -12.68 -10.37 -5.43
N HIS A 208 -12.42 -9.19 -4.88
CA HIS A 208 -11.22 -8.87 -4.08
C HIS A 208 -9.93 -9.19 -4.86
N ARG A 209 -9.94 -9.00 -6.18
CA ARG A 209 -8.83 -9.32 -7.09
C ARG A 209 -8.62 -8.22 -8.12
N ASP A 210 -8.87 -6.99 -7.71
CA ASP A 210 -8.63 -5.86 -8.58
C ASP A 210 -7.11 -5.73 -8.76
N PRO A 211 -6.60 -5.74 -9.99
CA PRO A 211 -5.17 -5.93 -10.23
C PRO A 211 -4.33 -4.69 -9.93
N VAL A 212 -4.90 -3.50 -10.15
CA VAL A 212 -4.20 -2.21 -10.03
C VAL A 212 -4.91 -1.36 -8.97
N SER A 213 -4.14 -0.70 -8.12
CA SER A 213 -4.65 0.30 -7.17
C SER A 213 -4.00 1.66 -7.39
N LEU A 214 -4.78 2.72 -7.26
CA LEU A 214 -4.33 4.07 -6.93
C LEU A 214 -4.45 4.24 -5.42
N VAL A 215 -3.32 4.39 -4.76
CA VAL A 215 -3.21 4.56 -3.31
C VAL A 215 -2.98 6.04 -3.03
N MET A 216 -3.86 6.65 -2.26
CA MET A 216 -3.75 8.04 -1.83
C MET A 216 -3.58 8.09 -0.32
N ILE A 217 -2.48 8.70 0.13
CA ILE A 217 -2.13 8.89 1.53
C ILE A 217 -2.51 10.32 1.88
N HIS A 218 -3.39 10.46 2.87
CA HIS A 218 -3.90 11.77 3.25
C HIS A 218 -3.34 12.20 4.61
N MET A 219 -2.67 13.34 4.62
CA MET A 219 -2.35 14.10 5.83
C MET A 219 -3.26 15.32 5.85
N ARG A 220 -3.95 15.61 6.96
CA ARG A 220 -4.89 16.72 7.02
C ARG A 220 -4.19 18.09 6.95
N ALA A 221 -4.90 19.08 6.42
CA ALA A 221 -4.44 20.47 6.39
C ALA A 221 -4.15 21.00 7.82
N PRO A 222 -3.14 21.88 8.00
CA PRO A 222 -2.85 22.48 9.30
C PRO A 222 -4.08 23.17 9.91
N GLY A 223 -4.29 22.98 11.22
CA GLY A 223 -5.42 23.56 11.94
C GLY A 223 -6.74 22.78 11.82
N MET A 224 -6.81 21.73 10.99
CA MET A 224 -7.95 20.82 10.95
C MET A 224 -7.79 19.70 11.98
N SER A 225 -8.86 19.37 12.72
CA SER A 225 -8.86 18.17 13.58
C SER A 225 -8.98 16.90 12.73
N ARG A 226 -8.54 15.75 13.26
CA ARG A 226 -8.66 14.47 12.55
C ARG A 226 -10.13 14.10 12.33
N GLU A 227 -10.98 14.35 13.31
CA GLU A 227 -12.41 14.06 13.25
C GLU A 227 -13.09 14.90 12.16
N VAL A 228 -12.78 16.20 12.08
CA VAL A 228 -13.30 17.07 11.03
C VAL A 228 -12.80 16.61 9.66
N PHE A 229 -11.50 16.32 9.53
CA PHE A 229 -10.91 15.83 8.29
C PHE A 229 -11.61 14.54 7.81
N GLN A 230 -11.69 13.53 8.68
CA GLN A 230 -12.31 12.24 8.38
C GLN A 230 -13.80 12.37 8.04
N HIS A 231 -14.52 13.21 8.78
CA HIS A 231 -15.93 13.50 8.47
C HIS A 231 -16.07 14.08 7.06
N ARG A 232 -15.30 15.10 6.72
CA ARG A 232 -15.36 15.74 5.39
C ARG A 232 -14.91 14.80 4.27
N LEU A 233 -13.86 14.00 4.50
CA LEU A 233 -13.39 13.01 3.55
C LEU A 233 -14.48 11.96 3.23
N LEU A 234 -15.23 11.51 4.24
CA LEU A 234 -16.25 10.48 4.08
C LEU A 234 -17.62 11.03 3.63
N ARG A 235 -17.99 12.24 4.05
CA ARG A 235 -19.35 12.79 3.85
C ARG A 235 -19.46 13.87 2.80
N GLU A 236 -18.36 14.51 2.42
CA GLU A 236 -18.34 15.54 1.39
C GLU A 236 -17.56 15.03 0.16
N HIS A 237 -16.31 14.62 0.37
CA HIS A 237 -15.44 14.20 -0.72
C HIS A 237 -15.89 12.89 -1.37
N ALA A 238 -16.17 11.84 -0.60
CA ALA A 238 -16.60 10.56 -1.14
C ALA A 238 -17.87 10.66 -2.02
N PRO A 239 -18.97 11.32 -1.60
CA PRO A 239 -20.14 11.52 -2.47
C PRO A 239 -19.81 12.28 -3.76
N LEU A 240 -18.91 13.27 -3.71
CA LEU A 240 -18.44 13.97 -4.91
C LEU A 240 -17.74 13.01 -5.87
N VAL A 241 -16.85 12.14 -5.38
CA VAL A 241 -16.14 11.14 -6.18
C VAL A 241 -17.13 10.14 -6.80
N LEU A 242 -18.05 9.59 -6.01
CA LEU A 242 -19.07 8.62 -6.44
C LEU A 242 -20.09 9.23 -7.42
N GLY A 243 -20.24 10.56 -7.38
CA GLY A 243 -21.08 11.33 -8.28
C GLY A 243 -20.54 11.42 -9.71
N GLN A 244 -19.22 11.26 -9.89
CA GLN A 244 -18.57 11.45 -11.19
C GLN A 244 -18.82 10.27 -12.15
N PRO A 245 -19.15 10.54 -13.43
CA PRO A 245 -19.24 9.51 -14.46
C PRO A 245 -17.98 8.65 -14.58
N GLY A 246 -16.79 9.26 -14.63
CA GLY A 246 -15.52 8.53 -14.77
C GLY A 246 -15.25 7.56 -13.61
N THR A 247 -15.67 7.89 -12.40
CA THR A 247 -15.60 6.95 -11.25
C THR A 247 -16.46 5.72 -11.50
N ARG A 248 -17.70 5.87 -11.97
CA ARG A 248 -18.62 4.74 -12.19
C ARG A 248 -18.15 3.80 -13.30
N GLU A 249 -17.45 4.35 -14.29
CA GLU A 249 -16.95 3.60 -15.43
C GLU A 249 -15.65 2.85 -15.11
N LEU A 250 -14.68 3.53 -14.49
CA LEU A 250 -13.30 3.05 -14.39
C LEU A 250 -12.97 2.41 -13.04
N VAL A 251 -13.64 2.84 -11.96
CA VAL A 251 -13.31 2.39 -10.59
C VAL A 251 -14.07 1.11 -10.24
N ARG A 252 -13.32 0.03 -10.03
CA ARG A 252 -13.85 -1.29 -9.64
C ARG A 252 -14.06 -1.46 -8.15
N ARG A 253 -13.27 -0.73 -7.36
CA ARG A 253 -13.33 -0.72 -5.91
C ARG A 253 -12.91 0.64 -5.39
N TYR A 254 -13.56 1.13 -4.35
CA TYR A 254 -13.13 2.32 -3.63
C TYR A 254 -13.34 2.07 -2.15
N ALA A 255 -12.25 2.09 -1.39
CA ALA A 255 -12.30 2.08 0.07
C ALA A 255 -11.56 3.29 0.64
N GLN A 256 -12.06 3.79 1.78
CA GLN A 256 -11.34 4.73 2.62
C GLN A 256 -10.97 4.05 3.95
N LEU A 257 -9.72 4.19 4.36
CA LEU A 257 -9.17 3.69 5.62
C LEU A 257 -8.95 4.88 6.56
N HIS A 258 -9.77 5.02 7.59
CA HIS A 258 -9.73 6.16 8.50
C HIS A 258 -8.91 5.81 9.74
N ASN A 259 -7.81 6.53 9.99
CA ASN A 259 -6.91 6.26 11.11
C ASN A 259 -7.61 6.46 12.46
N ILE A 260 -7.60 5.42 13.29
CA ILE A 260 -8.17 5.40 14.64
C ILE A 260 -7.12 5.22 15.75
N GLY A 261 -5.83 5.17 15.39
CA GLY A 261 -4.70 5.06 16.31
C GLY A 261 -3.63 4.09 15.80
N SER A 262 -2.73 3.69 16.70
CA SER A 262 -1.71 2.67 16.46
C SER A 262 -1.59 1.77 17.69
N THR A 263 -1.14 0.52 17.50
CA THR A 263 -0.76 -0.37 18.60
C THR A 263 0.59 0.01 19.23
N GLN A 264 1.37 0.87 18.60
CA GLN A 264 2.71 1.26 19.05
C GLN A 264 3.00 2.73 18.76
N LYS A 265 4.15 3.21 19.25
CA LYS A 265 4.63 4.54 18.87
C LYS A 265 5.11 4.50 17.42
N ASP A 266 4.41 5.21 16.54
CA ASP A 266 4.75 5.33 15.14
C ASP A 266 4.74 6.80 14.70
N PRO A 267 5.90 7.49 14.73
CA PRO A 267 5.99 8.90 14.36
C PRO A 267 5.63 9.18 12.90
N GLU A 268 5.77 8.20 12.01
CA GLU A 268 5.51 8.39 10.58
C GLU A 268 4.08 8.01 10.22
N GLY A 269 3.61 6.87 10.72
CA GLY A 269 2.24 6.44 10.57
C GLY A 269 1.25 7.41 11.23
N SER A 270 1.56 7.95 12.41
CA SER A 270 0.65 8.86 13.13
C SER A 270 0.32 10.16 12.40
N ARG A 271 1.11 10.52 11.38
CA ARG A 271 0.87 11.66 10.48
C ARG A 271 -0.18 11.35 9.42
N ILE A 272 -0.43 10.08 9.10
CA ILE A 272 -1.40 9.63 8.11
C ILE A 272 -2.78 9.65 8.76
N ASP A 273 -3.69 10.48 8.26
CA ASP A 273 -5.04 10.62 8.81
C ASP A 273 -6.05 9.70 8.14
N ALA A 274 -5.85 9.41 6.86
CA ALA A 274 -6.60 8.40 6.12
C ALA A 274 -5.82 7.89 4.90
N VAL A 275 -6.29 6.80 4.32
CA VAL A 275 -5.83 6.27 3.03
C VAL A 275 -7.04 6.03 2.14
N SER A 276 -7.05 6.55 0.92
CA SER A 276 -8.00 6.12 -0.12
C SER A 276 -7.35 5.09 -1.02
N VAL A 277 -8.06 3.99 -1.28
CA VAL A 277 -7.62 2.92 -2.18
C VAL A 277 -8.69 2.75 -3.25
N LEU A 278 -8.38 3.21 -4.46
CA LEU A 278 -9.21 3.02 -5.64
C LEU A 278 -8.59 1.94 -6.50
N SER A 279 -9.37 0.98 -6.97
CA SER A 279 -8.87 -0.12 -7.79
C SER A 279 -9.46 -0.12 -9.19
N PHE A 280 -8.64 -0.55 -10.16
CA PHE A 280 -8.88 -0.40 -11.59
C PHE A 280 -8.57 -1.69 -12.35
N ALA A 281 -9.03 -1.81 -13.59
CA ALA A 281 -8.73 -2.97 -14.42
C ALA A 281 -7.27 -3.00 -14.90
N SER A 282 -6.71 -1.82 -15.13
CA SER A 282 -5.43 -1.61 -15.78
C SER A 282 -4.79 -0.30 -15.32
N LEU A 283 -3.53 -0.08 -15.68
CA LEU A 283 -2.87 1.21 -15.45
C LEU A 283 -3.43 2.32 -16.35
N ASN A 284 -3.88 1.99 -17.57
CA ASN A 284 -4.49 2.97 -18.46
C ASN A 284 -5.81 3.50 -17.91
N ASP A 285 -6.62 2.66 -17.27
CA ASP A 285 -7.84 3.12 -16.58
C ASP A 285 -7.49 4.14 -15.47
N VAL A 286 -6.35 3.99 -14.79
CA VAL A 286 -5.89 4.97 -13.80
C VAL A 286 -5.49 6.28 -14.49
N GLU A 287 -4.73 6.19 -15.58
CA GLU A 287 -4.32 7.36 -16.36
C GLU A 287 -5.54 8.14 -16.88
N ASP A 288 -6.48 7.44 -17.51
CA ASP A 288 -7.73 7.99 -18.03
C ASP A 288 -8.58 8.61 -16.91
N TYR A 289 -8.64 7.96 -15.75
CA TYR A 289 -9.31 8.52 -14.57
C TYR A 289 -8.67 9.83 -14.10
N LEU A 290 -7.34 9.91 -14.06
CA LEU A 290 -6.60 11.09 -13.59
C LEU A 290 -6.61 12.26 -14.57
N VAL A 291 -6.74 12.02 -15.88
CA VAL A 291 -6.81 13.08 -16.91
C VAL A 291 -8.23 13.41 -17.34
N GLY A 292 -9.21 12.63 -16.88
CA GLY A 292 -10.63 12.80 -17.21
C GLY A 292 -11.18 14.15 -16.77
N ALA A 293 -12.23 14.61 -17.45
CA ALA A 293 -12.84 15.92 -17.20
C ALA A 293 -13.39 16.09 -15.77
N ASP A 294 -13.68 14.98 -15.10
CA ASP A 294 -14.22 14.95 -13.73
C ASP A 294 -13.13 15.12 -12.66
N TYR A 295 -11.88 14.73 -12.96
CA TYR A 295 -10.81 14.66 -11.97
C TYR A 295 -10.40 16.02 -11.38
N PRO A 296 -10.40 17.16 -12.11
CA PRO A 296 -10.11 18.45 -11.52
C PRO A 296 -10.98 18.81 -10.31
N ALA A 297 -12.26 18.43 -10.31
CA ALA A 297 -13.15 18.65 -9.17
C ALA A 297 -12.80 17.75 -7.97
N ILE A 298 -12.44 16.49 -8.23
CA ILE A 298 -11.96 15.54 -7.22
C ILE A 298 -10.66 16.05 -6.58
N ALA A 299 -9.68 16.45 -7.41
CA ALA A 299 -8.40 16.96 -6.97
C ALA A 299 -8.54 18.25 -6.16
N ALA A 300 -9.40 19.18 -6.59
CA ALA A 300 -9.69 20.40 -5.83
C ALA A 300 -10.34 20.10 -4.47
N SER A 301 -11.23 19.10 -4.41
CA SER A 301 -11.84 18.67 -3.16
C SER A 301 -10.81 18.05 -2.20
N LEU A 302 -9.86 17.26 -2.70
CA LEU A 302 -8.74 16.74 -1.89
C LEU A 302 -7.82 17.87 -1.39
N ALA A 303 -7.43 18.79 -2.27
CA ALA A 303 -6.56 19.90 -1.93
C ALA A 303 -7.14 20.81 -0.81
N ALA A 304 -8.46 20.87 -0.66
CA ALA A 304 -9.12 21.60 0.41
C ALA A 304 -9.07 20.89 1.79
N LEU A 305 -8.69 19.62 1.82
CA LEU A 305 -8.60 18.78 3.02
C LEU A 305 -7.15 18.45 3.38
N GLU A 306 -6.28 18.34 2.38
CA GLU A 306 -4.93 17.82 2.50
C GLU A 306 -3.90 18.88 2.91
N GLY A 307 -2.91 18.45 3.69
CA GLY A 307 -1.72 19.20 4.08
C GLY A 307 -0.45 18.63 3.44
N GLU A 308 0.69 19.18 3.87
CA GLU A 308 2.01 18.76 3.42
C GLU A 308 2.27 17.28 3.74
N GLY A 309 2.78 16.54 2.76
CA GLY A 309 3.11 15.13 2.88
C GLY A 309 2.01 14.17 2.40
N SER A 310 0.83 14.68 2.04
CA SER A 310 -0.13 13.91 1.23
C SER A 310 0.48 13.56 -0.12
N GLU A 311 0.36 12.30 -0.52
CA GLU A 311 0.88 11.80 -1.79
C GLU A 311 -0.01 10.69 -2.33
N TRP A 312 0.10 10.42 -3.62
CA TRP A 312 -0.51 9.25 -4.23
C TRP A 312 0.41 8.59 -5.24
N TRP A 313 0.19 7.28 -5.44
CA TRP A 313 0.94 6.44 -6.36
C TRP A 313 0.14 5.20 -6.74
N THR A 314 0.48 4.61 -7.89
CA THR A 314 -0.15 3.38 -8.36
C THR A 314 0.63 2.12 -7.98
N ALA A 315 -0.08 1.00 -7.92
CA ALA A 315 0.45 -0.26 -7.45
C ALA A 315 -0.22 -1.47 -8.08
N ILE A 316 0.47 -2.60 -8.01
CA ILE A 316 -0.05 -3.94 -8.30
C ILE A 316 -0.46 -4.63 -7.01
N ASN A 317 -1.61 -5.28 -7.03
CA ASN A 317 -2.17 -5.95 -5.86
C ASN A 317 -1.95 -7.46 -5.92
N TYR A 318 -1.39 -8.02 -4.84
CA TYR A 318 -1.33 -9.46 -4.61
C TYR A 318 -2.17 -9.84 -3.41
N SER A 319 -3.26 -10.58 -3.64
CA SER A 319 -4.04 -11.14 -2.55
C SER A 319 -3.39 -12.43 -2.03
N VAL A 320 -2.86 -12.37 -0.80
CA VAL A 320 -2.18 -13.46 -0.10
C VAL A 320 -3.19 -14.26 0.73
N ILE A 321 -3.99 -13.58 1.54
CA ILE A 321 -5.12 -14.16 2.29
C ILE A 321 -6.39 -13.47 1.82
N ASN A 322 -7.43 -14.24 1.50
CA ASN A 322 -8.77 -13.71 1.31
C ASN A 322 -9.80 -14.74 1.76
N ARG A 323 -10.41 -14.48 2.91
CA ARG A 323 -11.43 -15.34 3.53
C ARG A 323 -12.79 -14.68 3.51
N LEU A 324 -13.00 -13.70 2.65
CA LEU A 324 -14.23 -12.94 2.54
C LEU A 324 -14.95 -13.29 1.23
N ALA A 325 -16.26 -13.44 1.31
CA ALA A 325 -17.14 -13.41 0.15
C ALA A 325 -17.07 -12.02 -0.53
N PRO A 326 -17.60 -11.85 -1.75
CA PRO A 326 -17.63 -10.56 -2.45
C PRO A 326 -18.09 -9.41 -1.54
N GLU A 327 -17.44 -8.26 -1.66
CA GLU A 327 -17.69 -7.11 -0.78
C GLU A 327 -19.11 -6.58 -0.91
N VAL A 328 -19.58 -5.94 0.14
CA VAL A 328 -20.76 -5.08 0.13
C VAL A 328 -20.36 -3.69 0.58
N ALA A 329 -21.13 -2.68 0.20
CA ALA A 329 -20.87 -1.33 0.64
C ALA A 329 -21.04 -1.24 2.17
N THR A 330 -20.17 -0.45 2.79
CA THR A 330 -20.19 -0.25 4.24
C THR A 330 -21.36 0.66 4.64
N GLU A 331 -22.05 0.32 5.71
CA GLU A 331 -23.01 1.23 6.36
C GLU A 331 -22.25 2.39 7.00
N LEU A 332 -22.51 3.60 6.52
CA LEU A 332 -21.86 4.81 7.02
C LEU A 332 -22.45 5.22 8.38
N PRO A 333 -21.63 5.73 9.32
CA PRO A 333 -22.01 5.94 10.72
C PRO A 333 -23.06 7.03 11.02
#